data_AF-A0A359AXJ8-F1
#
_entry.id   AF-A0A359AXJ8-F1
#
_cell.length_a   1.000
_cell.length_b   1.000
_cell.length_c   1.000
_cell.angle_alpha   90.00
_cell.angle_beta   90.00
_cell.angle_gamma   90.00
#
_symmetry.space_group_name_H-M   'P 1'
#
loop_
_entity.id
_entity.type
_entity.pdbx_description
1 polymer ?
#
loop_
_entity_poly.entity_id
_entity_poly.type
_entity_poly.pdbx_seq_one_letter_code
_entity_poly.pdbx_strand_id
1 'polypeptide(L)' 'IIIQPWEKSMLKVVEKALLDSDVGITPENNGELIRLGIPPLTEERRKLLVKQTKQEAEDA' A
#
# COMPACT_ATOMS: atom_id res chain seq x y z
N ILE A 1 3.83 -6.66 4.20
CA ILE A 1 3.71 -7.52 2.98
C ILE A 1 5.05 -7.46 2.23
N ILE A 2 5.48 -8.55 1.61
CA ILE A 2 6.75 -8.60 0.87
C ILE A 2 6.43 -8.93 -0.59
N ILE A 3 6.94 -8.13 -1.52
CA ILE A 3 6.82 -8.33 -2.96
C ILE A 3 8.23 -8.58 -3.50
N GLN A 4 8.43 -9.74 -4.11
CA GLN A 4 9.67 -10.09 -4.80
C GLN A 4 9.39 -10.21 -6.30
N PRO A 5 9.79 -9.22 -7.11
CA PRO A 5 9.70 -9.35 -8.56
C PRO A 5 10.78 -10.31 -9.09
N TRP A 6 10.42 -11.08 -10.10
CA TRP A 6 11.32 -12.02 -10.78
C TRP A 6 12.40 -11.31 -11.62
N GLU A 7 12.13 -10.08 -12.05
CA GLU A 7 13.06 -9.26 -12.85
C GLU A 7 13.42 -7.96 -12.13
N LYS A 8 14.72 -7.60 -12.12
CA LYS A 8 15.22 -6.38 -11.46
C LYS A 8 14.71 -5.09 -12.12
N SER A 9 14.40 -5.12 -13.42
CA SER A 9 13.77 -4.02 -14.16
C SER A 9 12.39 -3.66 -13.61
N MET A 10 11.65 -4.66 -13.13
CA MET A 10 10.29 -4.50 -12.61
C MET A 10 10.26 -3.82 -11.24
N LEU A 11 11.36 -3.82 -10.48
CA LEU A 11 11.43 -3.13 -9.19
C LEU A 11 11.06 -1.64 -9.32
N LYS A 12 11.59 -0.95 -10.33
CA LYS A 12 11.31 0.46 -10.59
C LYS A 12 9.86 0.71 -11.00
N VAL A 13 9.29 -0.21 -11.79
CA VAL A 13 7.89 -0.11 -12.25
C VAL A 13 6.94 -0.31 -11.08
N VAL A 14 7.20 -1.33 -10.26
CA VAL A 14 6.40 -1.64 -9.06
C VAL A 14 6.53 -0.53 -8.02
N GLU A 15 7.73 -0.02 -7.77
CA GLU A 15 7.93 1.11 -6.85
C GLU A 15 7.14 2.35 -7.28
N LYS A 16 7.19 2.70 -8.57
CA LYS A 16 6.41 3.81 -9.12
C LYS A 16 4.91 3.56 -9.03
N ALA A 17 4.44 2.37 -9.40
CA ALA A 17 3.03 2.02 -9.33
C ALA A 17 2.47 2.04 -7.90
N LEU A 18 3.29 1.65 -6.91
CA LEU A 18 2.92 1.71 -5.49
C LEU A 18 2.84 3.14 -4.98
N LEU A 19 3.78 4.02 -5.40
CA LEU A 19 3.74 5.45 -5.09
C LEU A 19 2.56 6.17 -5.73
N ASP A 20 2.19 5.80 -6.96
CA ASP A 20 1.03 6.34 -7.68
C ASP A 20 -0.30 5.73 -7.17
N SER A 21 -0.26 4.68 -6.34
CA SER A 21 -1.47 4.07 -5.80
C SER A 21 -2.01 4.84 -4.59
N ASP A 22 -3.33 4.95 -4.50
CA ASP A 22 -4.06 5.58 -3.37
C ASP A 22 -3.92 4.85 -2.03
N VAL A 23 -3.09 3.80 -1.96
CA VAL A 23 -2.87 3.00 -0.75
C VAL A 23 -2.13 3.82 0.32
N GLY A 24 -1.42 4.88 -0.06
CA GLY A 24 -0.77 5.80 0.89
C GLY A 24 0.29 5.11 1.77
N ILE A 25 0.87 4.02 1.28
CA ILE A 25 1.93 3.25 1.93
C ILE A 25 3.20 3.46 1.15
N THR A 26 4.27 3.88 1.83
CA THR A 26 5.60 3.99 1.21
C THR A 26 6.23 2.60 1.09
N PRO A 27 6.51 2.10 -0.12
CA PRO A 27 7.26 0.87 -0.30
C PRO A 27 8.73 1.06 0.13
N GLU A 28 9.26 0.13 0.90
CA GLU A 28 10.67 0.04 1.27
C GLU A 28 11.36 -0.91 0.29
N ASN A 29 12.20 -0.38 -0.60
CA ASN A 29 12.89 -1.15 -1.63
C ASN A 29 14.35 -1.40 -1.23
N ASN A 30 14.74 -2.68 -1.07
CA ASN A 30 16.11 -3.08 -0.73
C ASN A 30 16.92 -3.56 -1.95
N GLY A 31 16.45 -3.29 -3.18
CA GLY A 31 17.14 -3.63 -4.43
C GLY A 31 16.88 -5.04 -4.98
N GLU A 32 16.29 -5.93 -4.17
CA GLU A 32 15.78 -7.25 -4.59
C GLU A 32 14.36 -7.52 -4.09
N LEU A 33 13.94 -6.82 -3.04
CA LEU A 33 12.68 -7.04 -2.34
C LEU A 33 12.04 -5.69 -2.05
N ILE A 34 10.74 -5.59 -2.31
CA ILE A 34 9.91 -4.44 -1.94
C ILE A 34 9.07 -4.85 -0.72
N ARG A 35 9.28 -4.19 0.42
CA ARG A 35 8.49 -4.32 1.63
C ARG A 35 7.43 -3.24 1.67
N LEU A 36 6.18 -3.66 1.81
CA LEU A 36 5.08 -2.78 2.17
C LEU A 36 4.88 -2.88 3.68
N GLY A 37 5.36 -1.86 4.39
CA GLY A 37 5.09 -1.65 5.80
C GLY A 37 3.67 -1.13 5.95
N ILE A 38 2.73 -2.00 6.33
CA ILE A 38 1.40 -1.51 6.70
C ILE A 38 1.60 -0.75 8.02
N PRO A 39 1.37 0.58 8.05
CA PRO A 39 1.51 1.33 9.28
C PRO A 39 0.52 0.75 10.32
N PRO A 40 0.88 0.76 11.61
CA PRO A 40 0.03 0.22 12.64
C PRO A 40 -1.36 0.87 12.56
N LEU A 41 -2.39 0.05 12.65
CA LEU A 41 -3.79 0.47 12.70
C LEU A 41 -4.01 1.20 14.04
N THR A 42 -3.63 2.48 14.10
CA THR A 42 -3.95 3.35 15.24
C THR A 42 -5.47 3.54 15.32
N GLU A 43 -5.96 3.91 16.50
CA GLU A 43 -7.40 4.08 16.74
C GLU A 43 -8.05 5.07 15.76
N GLU A 44 -7.32 6.12 15.38
CA GLU A 44 -7.72 7.10 14.36
C GLU A 44 -7.85 6.47 12.96
N ARG A 45 -6.89 5.65 12.55
CA ARG A 45 -6.89 5.00 11.23
C ARG A 45 -8.02 3.97 11.12
N ARG A 46 -8.33 3.29 12.23
CA ARG A 46 -9.49 2.39 12.31
C ARG A 46 -10.82 3.14 12.16
N LYS A 47 -10.97 4.31 12.81
CA LYS A 47 -12.16 5.16 12.66
C LYS A 47 -12.31 5.69 11.23
N LEU A 48 -11.20 6.07 10.59
CA LEU A 48 -11.19 6.51 9.19
C LEU A 48 -11.64 5.39 8.24
N LEU A 49 -11.09 4.19 8.40
CA LEU A 49 -11.46 3.02 7.59
C LEU A 49 -12.94 2.66 7.76
N VAL A 50 -13.47 2.67 8.99
CA VAL A 50 -14.91 2.42 9.24
C VAL A 50 -15.79 3.46 8.54
N LYS A 51 -15.40 4.73 8.57
CA LYS A 51 -16.12 5.80 7.87
C LYS A 51 -16.07 5.60 6.35
N GLN A 52 -14.91 5.22 5.82
CA GLN A 52 -14.70 4.97 4.39
C GLN A 52 -15.51 3.75 3.92
N THR A 53 -15.47 2.63 4.66
CA THR A 53 -16.29 1.44 4.37
C THR A 53 -17.78 1.75 4.43
N LYS A 54 -18.23 2.60 5.37
CA LYS A 54 -19.63 3.02 5.43
C LYS A 54 -20.03 3.87 4.22
N GLN A 55 -19.14 4.76 3.77
CA GLN A 55 -19.36 5.57 2.56
C GLN A 55 -19.46 4.68 1.31
N GLU A 56 -18.52 3.76 1.12
CA GLU A 56 -18.54 2.81 -0.01
C GLU A 56 -19.76 1.88 0.02
N ALA A 57 -20.28 1.54 1.21
CA ALA A 57 -21.50 0.76 1.35
C ALA A 57 -22.79 1.56 1.04
N GLU A 58 -22.76 2.89 1.15
CA GLU A 58 -23.88 3.76 0.76
C GLU A 58 -23.83 4.15 -0.73
N ASP A 59 -22.65 4.12 -1.36
CA ASP A 59 -22.47 4.39 -2.79
C ASP A 59 -22.78 3.17 -3.70
N ALA A 60 -23.01 1.98 -3.13
CA ALA A 60 -23.34 0.73 -3.84
C ALA A 60 -24.86 0.46 -3.92
#